data_AF-A0A8J6FXR3-F1
#
_entry.id   AF-A0A8J6FXR3-F1
#
_cell.length_a   1.000
_cell.length_b   1.000
_cell.length_c   1.000
_cell.angle_alpha   90.00
_cell.angle_beta   90.00
_cell.angle_gamma   90.00
#
_symmetry.space_group_name_H-M   'P 1'
#
loop_
_entity.id
_entity.type
_entity.pdbx_description
1 polymer ?
#
loop_
_entity_poly.entity_id
_entity_poly.type
_entity_poly.pdbx_seq_one_letter_code
_entity_poly.pdbx_strand_id
1 'polypeptide(L)' 'MQYLESGGGLVQPGKTLKISCAASGFIFSSYRMNWISQNPGKKLEWVANINEGGGTSIYTDAVKGRFTTSRDNVKNTLYL' A
#
# COMPACT_ATOMS: atom_id res chain seq x y z
N MET A 1 -7.37 -13.73 9.37
CA MET A 1 -6.89 -12.81 8.32
C MET A 1 -5.42 -12.55 8.57
N GLN A 2 -4.60 -12.59 7.53
CA GLN A 2 -3.16 -12.39 7.64
C GLN A 2 -2.65 -11.50 6.50
N TYR A 3 -1.61 -10.73 6.81
CA TYR A 3 -0.91 -9.85 5.90
C TYR A 3 0.59 -10.13 5.98
N LEU A 4 1.25 -10.16 4.82
CA LEU A 4 2.69 -10.32 4.72
C LEU A 4 3.26 -9.23 3.82
N GLU A 5 4.04 -8.32 4.41
CA GLU A 5 4.71 -7.27 3.69
C GLU A 5 6.07 -7.72 3.15
N SER A 6 6.46 -7.24 1.98
CA SER A 6 7.70 -7.59 1.30
C SER A 6 8.16 -6.48 0.36
N GLY A 7 9.46 -6.44 0.06
CA GLY A 7 10.05 -5.44 -0.85
C GLY A 7 10.47 -4.14 -0.17
N GLY A 8 10.38 -4.04 1.16
CA GLY A 8 10.95 -2.92 1.91
C GLY A 8 12.49 -2.92 1.89
N GLY A 9 13.10 -1.78 2.17
CA GLY A 9 14.56 -1.66 2.24
C GLY A 9 15.06 -0.23 2.16
N LEU A 10 16.38 -0.07 2.26
CA LEU A 10 17.05 1.21 2.06
C LEU A 10 17.28 1.43 0.56
N VAL A 11 16.88 2.60 0.06
CA VAL A 11 17.14 3.02 -1.31
C VAL A 11 17.77 4.42 -1.30
N GLN A 12 18.56 4.71 -2.33
CA GLN A 12 19.10 6.04 -2.51
C GLN A 12 17.98 7.05 -2.82
N PRO A 13 18.10 8.32 -2.40
CA PRO A 13 17.15 9.36 -2.76
C PRO A 13 16.92 9.45 -4.27
N GLY A 14 15.66 9.58 -4.69
CA GLY A 14 15.28 9.64 -6.11
C GLY A 14 15.17 8.30 -6.82
N LYS A 15 15.47 7.18 -6.16
CA LYS A 15 15.14 5.84 -6.66
C LYS A 15 13.78 5.40 -6.14
N THR A 16 13.09 4.61 -6.96
CA THR A 16 11.80 4.01 -6.58
C THR A 16 12.03 2.75 -5.77
N LEU A 17 11.33 2.65 -4.63
CA LEU A 17 11.15 1.41 -3.89
C LEU A 17 9.74 0.90 -4.18
N LYS A 18 9.62 -0.40 -4.48
CA LYS A 18 8.32 -1.06 -4.63
C LYS A 18 8.11 -1.99 -3.46
N ILE A 19 7.06 -1.74 -2.69
CA ILE A 19 6.65 -2.64 -1.61
C ILE A 19 5.38 -3.38 -2.00
N SER A 20 5.13 -4.50 -1.33
CA SER A 20 3.96 -5.35 -1.56
C SER A 20 3.41 -5.88 -0.25
N CYS A 21 2.10 -6.13 -0.22
CA CYS A 21 1.41 -6.75 0.89
C CYS A 21 0.50 -7.86 0.37
N ALA A 22 0.86 -9.11 0.64
CA ALA A 22 0.03 -10.28 0.32
C ALA A 22 -0.97 -10.51 1.44
N ALA A 23 -2.23 -10.77 1.09
CA ALA A 23 -3.34 -10.89 2.02
C ALA A 23 -4.02 -12.26 1.91
N SER A 24 -4.43 -12.83 3.04
CA SER A 24 -5.14 -14.11 3.07
C SER A 24 -6.16 -14.20 4.20
N GLY A 25 -7.10 -15.14 4.06
CA GLY A 25 -8.14 -15.40 5.04
C GLY A 25 -9.35 -14.45 4.97
N PHE A 26 -9.53 -13.75 3.86
CA PHE A 26 -10.73 -12.97 3.52
C PHE A 26 -10.84 -12.78 2.00
N ILE A 27 -12.00 -12.32 1.52
CA ILE A 27 -12.22 -12.00 0.11
C ILE A 27 -11.54 -10.67 -0.20
N PHE A 28 -10.29 -10.70 -0.64
CA PHE A 28 -9.47 -9.51 -0.86
C PHE A 28 -10.16 -8.45 -1.74
N SER A 29 -10.84 -8.89 -2.81
CA SER A 29 -11.58 -8.03 -3.75
C SER A 29 -12.83 -7.37 -3.16
N SER A 30 -13.25 -7.71 -1.94
CA SER A 30 -14.42 -7.12 -1.28
C SER A 30 -14.08 -5.99 -0.32
N TYR A 31 -12.80 -5.67 -0.12
CA TYR A 31 -12.36 -4.64 0.82
C TYR A 31 -11.48 -3.56 0.19
N ARG A 32 -11.64 -2.34 0.68
CA ARG A 32 -10.67 -1.25 0.48
C ARG A 32 -9.40 -1.58 1.22
N MET A 33 -8.28 -1.27 0.59
CA MET A 33 -6.97 -1.48 1.17
C MET A 33 -6.29 -0.14 1.44
N ASN A 34 -5.61 -0.04 2.58
CA ASN A 34 -4.96 1.19 3.04
C ASN A 34 -3.47 0.96 3.22
N TRP A 35 -2.70 2.00 2.92
CA TRP A 35 -1.29 2.12 3.27
C TRP A 35 -1.16 3.11 4.43
N ILE A 36 -0.38 2.70 5.43
CA ILE A 36 -0.10 3.48 6.63
C ILE A 36 1.41 3.57 6.77
N SER A 37 1.93 4.76 7.05
CA SER A 37 3.34 5.01 7.32
C SER A 37 3.55 5.28 8.80
N GLN A 38 4.68 4.79 9.33
CA GLN A 38 5.17 5.16 10.65
C GLN A 38 6.60 5.64 10.53
N ASN A 39 6.82 6.91 10.82
CA ASN A 39 8.16 7.47 10.87
C ASN A 39 8.72 7.34 12.29
N PRO A 40 10.06 7.23 12.47
CA PRO A 40 10.67 7.19 13.79
C PRO A 40 10.18 8.36 14.67
N GLY A 41 9.65 8.04 15.85
CA GLY A 41 9.12 9.03 16.79
C GLY A 41 7.75 9.64 16.42
N LYS A 42 7.09 9.18 15.35
CA LYS A 42 5.77 9.65 14.94
C LYS A 42 4.68 8.59 15.14
N LYS A 43 3.44 9.07 15.24
CA LYS A 43 2.23 8.22 15.18
C LYS A 43 2.06 7.60 13.80
N LEU A 44 1.20 6.59 13.73
CA LEU A 44 0.75 6.03 12.46
C LEU A 44 0.00 7.09 11.65
N GLU A 45 0.36 7.22 10.38
CA GLU A 45 -0.25 8.15 9.43
C GLU A 45 -0.78 7.37 8.23
N TRP A 46 -2.07 7.51 7.93
CA TRP A 46 -2.62 7.01 6.67
C TRP A 46 -2.04 7.80 5.49
N VAL A 47 -1.61 7.12 4.43
CA VAL A 47 -0.95 7.77 3.28
C VAL A 47 -1.65 7.55 1.95
N ALA A 48 -2.28 6.39 1.75
CA ALA A 48 -3.02 6.09 0.54
C ALA A 48 -4.07 5.01 0.77
N ASN A 49 -5.09 4.95 -0.08
CA ASN A 49 -5.98 3.80 -0.18
C ASN A 49 -6.35 3.49 -1.63
N ILE A 50 -6.79 2.25 -1.85
CA ILE A 50 -7.37 1.79 -3.12
C ILE A 50 -8.68 1.06 -2.84
N ASN A 51 -9.68 1.25 -3.70
CA ASN A 51 -10.98 0.58 -3.58
C ASN A 51 -10.90 -0.92 -3.93
N GLU A 52 -11.97 -1.64 -3.59
CA GLU A 52 -12.24 -3.07 -3.79
C GLU A 52 -11.88 -3.59 -5.21
N GLY A 53 -12.19 -2.78 -6.23
CA GLY A 53 -11.96 -3.10 -7.64
C GLY A 53 -10.67 -2.54 -8.23
N GLY A 54 -9.95 -1.67 -7.53
CA GLY A 54 -8.73 -1.03 -8.04
C GLY A 54 -8.94 0.22 -8.91
N GLY A 55 -10.19 0.59 -9.20
CA GLY A 55 -10.51 1.71 -10.10
C GLY A 55 -10.36 3.10 -9.49
N THR A 56 -10.23 3.23 -8.17
CA THR A 56 -10.06 4.54 -7.52
C THR A 56 -9.05 4.44 -6.39
N SER A 57 -8.11 5.40 -6.38
CA SER A 57 -7.10 5.55 -5.34
C SER A 57 -7.10 6.97 -4.80
N ILE A 58 -6.92 7.12 -3.49
CA ILE A 58 -6.80 8.40 -2.81
C ILE A 58 -5.45 8.44 -2.09
N TYR A 59 -4.82 9.60 -2.09
CA TYR A 59 -3.52 9.86 -1.49
C TYR A 59 -3.62 11.06 -0.57
N THR A 60 -2.82 11.10 0.49
CA THR A 60 -2.60 12.35 1.22
C THR A 60 -1.79 13.33 0.37
N ASP A 61 -1.93 14.62 0.65
CA ASP A 61 -1.17 15.67 -0.04
C ASP A 61 0.35 15.47 0.09
N ALA A 62 0.79 14.86 1.20
CA ALA A 62 2.18 14.55 1.41
C ALA A 62 2.73 13.61 0.31
N VAL A 63 1.99 12.58 -0.10
CA VAL A 63 2.53 11.52 -0.99
C VAL A 63 1.98 11.59 -2.41
N LYS A 64 0.98 12.45 -2.65
CA LYS A 64 0.37 12.66 -3.96
C LYS A 64 1.44 13.03 -5.00
N GLY A 65 1.41 12.32 -6.14
CA GLY A 65 2.39 12.49 -7.22
C GLY A 65 3.75 11.83 -6.96
N ARG A 66 3.97 11.23 -5.79
CA ARG A 66 5.19 10.49 -5.44
C ARG A 66 4.95 8.99 -5.31
N PHE A 67 3.80 8.61 -4.78
CA PHE A 67 3.42 7.20 -4.58
C PHE A 67 2.37 6.78 -5.60
N THR A 68 2.38 5.48 -5.94
CA THR A 68 1.38 4.86 -6.82
C THR A 68 0.92 3.56 -6.20
N THR A 69 -0.28 3.56 -5.62
CA THR A 69 -0.88 2.31 -5.12
C THR A 69 -1.54 1.54 -6.24
N SER A 70 -1.39 0.21 -6.24
CA SER A 70 -2.07 -0.70 -7.16
C SER A 70 -2.38 -2.03 -6.48
N ARG A 71 -3.26 -2.84 -7.07
CA ARG A 71 -3.67 -4.13 -6.50
C ARG A 71 -3.82 -5.20 -7.58
N ASP A 72 -3.54 -6.43 -7.20
CA ASP A 72 -3.78 -7.64 -7.98
C ASP A 72 -4.78 -8.52 -7.21
N ASN A 73 -6.00 -8.59 -7.72
CA ASN A 73 -7.08 -9.36 -7.11
C ASN A 73 -6.95 -10.87 -7.33
N VAL A 74 -6.20 -11.30 -8.34
CA VAL A 74 -5.96 -12.73 -8.58
C VAL A 74 -4.92 -13.24 -7.59
N LYS A 75 -3.92 -12.41 -7.27
CA LYS A 75 -2.85 -12.75 -6.31
C LYS A 75 -3.14 -12.31 -4.88
N ASN A 76 -4.27 -11.65 -4.63
CA ASN A 76 -4.58 -11.03 -3.34
C ASN A 76 -3.42 -10.16 -2.80
N THR A 77 -2.82 -9.35 -3.68
CA THR A 77 -1.61 -8.57 -3.35
C THR A 77 -1.82 -7.09 -3.63
N LEU A 78 -1.43 -6.25 -2.68
CA LEU A 78 -1.38 -4.80 -2.79
C LEU A 78 0.07 -4.35 -3.07
N TYR A 79 0.25 -3.26 -3.81
CA TYR A 79 1.55 -2.66 -4.10
C TYR A 79 1.53 -1.14 -3.85
N LEU A 80 2.69 -0.60 -3.48
CA LEU A 80 2.97 0.85 -3.36
C LEU A 80 4.35 1.16 -3.94
#